data_AF-A0A2W4NM11-F1
#
_entry.id   AF-A0A2W4NM11-F1
#
_cell.length_a   1.000
_cell.length_b   1.000
_cell.length_c   1.000
_cell.angle_alpha   90.00
_cell.angle_beta   90.00
_cell.angle_gamma   90.00
#
_symmetry.space_group_name_H-M   'P 1'
#
loop_
_entity.id
_entity.type
_entity.pdbx_description
1 polymer ?
#
loop_
_entity_poly.entity_id
_entity_poly.type
_entity_poly.pdbx_seq_one_letter_code
_entity_poly.pdbx_strand_id
1 'polypeptide(L)'
;MFLAILLTKKDTMRLVRHLWVSVLVITSCQPEQEIQTKTLDFARFTIEVPSSWQAVTRTGFDSYVGGIQAGGLGDIEFDLGRFASALDVDPNTHEVYWTTIDGRKAKIVKPRGTAKGITGIYFESLEEFGGLKFQMSSRNARPSVRDQMLKAFESITFRSPDEIPPFVPDCVRELIETIRSKPVHDPPARVWQFEYGGSVVYYATEPGDVYSEDCTFICRPDGGSKEIEDDDCTLSLERGILLWQDGR
;
A
#
# COMPACT_ATOMS: atom_id res chain seq x y z
N MET A 1 6.98 40.74 -86.04
CA MET A 1 5.93 39.73 -86.27
C MET A 1 5.67 39.05 -84.92
N PHE A 2 4.63 39.51 -84.22
CA PHE A 2 4.23 39.00 -82.91
C PHE A 2 3.45 37.70 -83.10
N LEU A 3 3.76 36.66 -82.33
CA LEU A 3 2.81 35.58 -82.07
C LEU A 3 2.80 35.28 -80.57
N ALA A 4 1.70 35.67 -79.94
CA ALA A 4 1.38 35.41 -78.55
C ALA A 4 0.95 33.95 -78.38
N ILE A 5 1.48 33.27 -77.38
CA ILE A 5 0.90 32.02 -76.85
C ILE A 5 0.30 32.36 -75.50
N LEU A 6 -1.04 32.36 -75.47
CA LEU A 6 -1.88 32.43 -74.28
C LEU A 6 -1.72 31.14 -73.46
N LEU A 7 -1.10 31.24 -72.28
CA LEU A 7 -1.20 30.22 -71.25
C LEU A 7 -2.54 30.38 -70.53
N THR A 8 -3.42 29.38 -70.66
CA THR A 8 -4.73 29.36 -70.00
C THR A 8 -4.56 28.95 -68.53
N LYS A 9 -5.20 29.73 -67.65
CA LYS A 9 -5.10 29.73 -66.18
C LYS A 9 -5.73 28.51 -65.48
N LYS A 10 -5.86 27.36 -66.15
CA LYS A 10 -6.72 26.24 -65.69
C LYS A 10 -5.97 25.03 -65.11
N ASP A 11 -4.65 24.94 -65.29
CA ASP A 11 -3.89 23.75 -64.87
C ASP A 11 -3.00 23.94 -63.64
N THR A 12 -2.83 25.16 -63.14
CA THR A 12 -2.10 25.40 -61.88
C THR A 12 -2.91 25.13 -60.60
N MET A 13 -4.19 24.76 -60.74
CA MET A 13 -5.10 24.57 -59.61
C MET A 13 -5.51 23.10 -59.37
N ARG A 14 -4.76 22.14 -59.92
CA ARG A 14 -4.93 20.72 -59.58
C ARG A 14 -3.70 20.06 -58.96
N LEU A 15 -2.54 20.72 -58.94
CA LEU A 15 -1.34 20.17 -58.31
C LEU A 15 -1.02 20.71 -56.91
N VAL A 16 -1.61 21.85 -56.50
CA VAL A 16 -1.36 22.44 -55.16
C VAL A 16 -2.40 22.01 -54.13
N ARG A 17 -3.51 21.39 -54.55
CA ARG A 17 -4.61 21.00 -53.66
C ARG A 17 -4.56 19.55 -53.16
N HIS A 18 -3.51 18.81 -53.53
CA HIS A 18 -3.25 17.46 -53.01
C HIS A 18 -1.92 17.31 -52.27
N LEU A 19 -1.12 18.39 -52.16
CA LEU A 19 0.13 18.37 -51.39
C LEU A 19 -0.01 18.85 -49.93
N TRP A 20 -1.24 19.10 -49.46
CA TRP A 20 -1.55 19.48 -48.06
C TRP A 20 -2.58 18.54 -47.40
N VAL A 21 -2.82 17.35 -47.97
CA VAL A 21 -3.70 16.32 -47.38
C VAL A 21 -2.95 15.01 -47.10
N SER A 22 -1.65 14.95 -47.40
CA SER A 22 -0.84 13.72 -47.29
C SER A 22 0.25 13.80 -46.20
N VAL A 23 0.13 14.71 -45.23
CA VAL A 23 1.06 14.84 -44.08
C VAL A 23 0.32 14.89 -42.73
N LEU A 24 -0.90 14.35 -42.65
CA LEU A 24 -1.69 14.34 -41.41
C LEU A 24 -2.17 12.93 -41.03
N VAL A 25 -1.29 11.93 -41.13
CA VAL A 25 -1.57 10.54 -40.67
C VAL A 25 -0.49 10.03 -39.70
N ILE A 26 0.40 10.88 -39.19
CA ILE A 26 1.52 10.46 -38.31
C ILE A 26 1.60 11.22 -36.98
N THR A 27 0.45 11.50 -36.36
CA THR A 27 0.43 11.89 -34.93
C THR A 27 -0.65 11.12 -34.19
N SER A 28 -0.62 9.79 -34.24
CA SER A 28 -1.41 8.94 -33.35
C SER A 28 -0.53 7.86 -32.73
N CYS A 29 0.41 8.33 -31.92
CA CYS A 29 0.95 7.62 -30.78
C CYS A 29 1.45 8.72 -29.85
N GLN A 30 0.56 9.29 -29.03
CA GLN A 30 1.08 9.82 -27.77
C GLN A 30 1.55 8.57 -27.02
N PRO A 31 2.84 8.46 -26.66
CA PRO A 31 3.25 7.42 -25.73
C PRO A 31 2.37 7.58 -24.48
N GLU A 32 1.73 6.49 -24.08
CA GLU A 32 0.95 6.44 -22.85
C GLU A 32 1.87 6.97 -21.74
N GLN A 33 1.47 8.08 -21.12
CA GLN A 33 2.32 8.76 -20.15
C GLN A 33 2.46 7.83 -18.95
N GLU A 34 3.61 7.15 -18.86
CA GLU A 34 3.87 6.15 -17.85
C GLU A 34 3.79 6.83 -16.47
N ILE A 35 2.79 6.43 -15.69
CA ILE A 35 2.60 6.96 -14.33
C ILE A 35 3.76 6.45 -13.51
N GLN A 36 4.62 7.36 -13.03
CA GLN A 36 5.69 7.01 -12.11
C GLN A 36 5.11 6.35 -10.86
N THR A 37 5.68 5.20 -10.50
CA THR A 37 5.29 4.44 -9.32
C THR A 37 6.34 4.55 -8.22
N LYS A 38 5.94 4.19 -7.00
CA LYS A 38 6.82 3.95 -5.86
C LYS A 38 6.27 2.80 -5.03
N THR A 39 7.13 2.17 -4.26
CA THR A 39 6.72 1.16 -3.27
C THR A 39 6.39 1.84 -1.95
N LEU A 40 5.23 1.52 -1.38
CA LEU A 40 4.93 1.77 0.03
C LEU A 40 5.14 0.46 0.80
N ASP A 41 5.91 0.53 1.90
CA ASP A 41 6.19 -0.60 2.78
C ASP A 41 5.47 -0.40 4.11
N PHE A 42 4.52 -1.28 4.40
CA PHE A 42 3.68 -1.26 5.61
C PHE A 42 4.12 -2.32 6.63
N ALA A 43 5.41 -2.68 6.64
CA ALA A 43 6.01 -3.73 7.48
C ALA A 43 5.52 -5.17 7.18
N ARG A 44 4.21 -5.38 7.03
CA ARG A 44 3.62 -6.70 6.78
C ARG A 44 3.33 -6.98 5.32
N PHE A 45 3.28 -5.94 4.51
CA PHE A 45 3.11 -6.05 3.09
C PHE A 45 3.71 -4.83 2.40
N THR A 46 3.99 -4.98 1.11
CA THR A 46 4.35 -3.87 0.24
C THR A 46 3.33 -3.73 -0.87
N ILE A 47 3.25 -2.53 -1.45
CA ILE A 47 2.37 -2.24 -2.59
C ILE A 47 3.02 -1.16 -3.47
N GLU A 48 3.00 -1.37 -4.78
CA GLU A 48 3.38 -0.36 -5.77
C GLU A 48 2.20 0.56 -6.08
N VAL A 49 2.42 1.87 -5.93
CA VAL A 49 1.38 2.89 -6.09
C VAL A 49 1.92 4.07 -6.91
N PRO A 50 1.05 4.92 -7.49
CA PRO A 50 1.48 6.19 -8.07
C PRO A 50 2.34 7.00 -7.10
N SER A 51 3.40 7.64 -7.60
CA SER A 51 4.37 8.39 -6.79
C SER A 51 3.74 9.52 -5.96
N SER A 52 2.60 10.04 -6.41
CA SER A 52 1.80 11.07 -5.73
C SER A 52 1.03 10.59 -4.50
N TRP A 53 0.84 9.28 -4.33
CA TRP A 53 0.10 8.72 -3.20
C TRP A 53 0.94 8.75 -1.93
N GLN A 54 0.34 8.93 -0.76
CA GLN A 54 1.08 9.02 0.50
C GLN A 54 0.53 8.04 1.52
N ALA A 55 1.39 7.30 2.21
CA ALA A 55 0.97 6.48 3.34
C ALA A 55 0.41 7.36 4.45
N VAL A 56 -0.61 6.86 5.15
CA VAL A 56 -1.25 7.54 6.28
C VAL A 56 -1.37 6.53 7.41
N THR A 57 -0.87 6.90 8.59
CA THR A 57 -1.08 6.14 9.82
C THR A 57 -2.52 6.33 10.31
N ARG A 58 -3.15 5.25 10.73
CA ARG A 58 -4.49 5.23 11.35
C ARG A 58 -4.39 4.44 12.65
N THR A 59 -5.15 4.84 13.65
CA THR A 59 -5.20 4.13 14.94
C THR A 59 -6.34 3.13 14.91
N GLY A 60 -6.02 1.83 14.99
CA GLY A 60 -6.97 0.74 15.20
C GLY A 60 -7.11 0.40 16.68
N PHE A 61 -8.17 -0.32 17.07
CA PHE A 61 -8.33 -0.81 18.43
C PHE A 61 -7.82 -2.24 18.60
N ASP A 62 -7.93 -3.09 17.59
CA ASP A 62 -7.61 -4.52 17.65
C ASP A 62 -6.94 -5.05 16.37
N SER A 63 -6.73 -4.16 15.39
CA SER A 63 -6.26 -4.45 14.04
C SER A 63 -5.08 -3.56 13.66
N TYR A 64 -4.17 -4.09 12.83
CA TYR A 64 -3.22 -3.26 12.12
C TYR A 64 -3.94 -2.56 10.96
N VAL A 65 -4.27 -1.29 11.19
CA VAL A 65 -4.97 -0.45 10.22
C VAL A 65 -4.08 0.69 9.74
N GLY A 66 -4.30 1.11 8.51
CA GLY A 66 -3.61 2.24 7.92
C GLY A 66 -4.32 2.69 6.67
N GLY A 67 -3.70 3.59 5.94
CA GLY A 67 -4.27 4.06 4.69
C GLY A 67 -3.27 4.68 3.73
N ILE A 68 -3.81 5.06 2.58
CA ILE A 68 -3.09 5.73 1.52
C ILE A 68 -3.95 6.90 1.02
N GLN A 69 -3.38 8.10 1.05
CA GLN A 69 -3.98 9.28 0.46
C GLN A 69 -3.70 9.29 -1.05
N ALA A 70 -4.76 9.15 -1.86
CA ALA A 70 -4.67 8.99 -3.32
C ALA A 70 -5.09 10.26 -4.11
N GLY A 71 -5.10 11.44 -3.47
CA GLY A 71 -5.37 12.73 -4.12
C GLY A 71 -6.79 12.93 -4.69
N GLY A 72 -7.76 12.09 -4.28
CA GLY A 72 -9.15 12.10 -4.76
C GLY A 72 -10.20 12.06 -3.64
N LEU A 73 -11.48 11.96 -4.01
CA LEU A 73 -12.54 11.66 -3.03
C LEU A 73 -12.39 10.20 -2.57
N GLY A 74 -12.02 10.02 -1.30
CA GLY A 74 -11.82 8.73 -0.66
C GLY A 74 -10.34 8.43 -0.43
N ASP A 75 -9.94 8.34 0.84
CA ASP A 75 -8.70 7.67 1.20
C ASP A 75 -8.85 6.17 0.94
N ILE A 76 -7.73 5.49 0.72
CA ILE A 76 -7.68 4.03 0.70
C ILE A 76 -7.35 3.61 2.12
N GLU A 77 -8.12 2.71 2.69
CA GLU A 77 -7.92 2.19 4.05
C GLU A 77 -7.65 0.70 3.97
N PHE A 78 -6.79 0.18 4.85
CA PHE A 78 -6.61 -1.25 5.02
C PHE A 78 -6.79 -1.66 6.48
N ASP A 79 -7.12 -2.94 6.64
CA ASP A 79 -7.30 -3.62 7.92
C ASP A 79 -6.71 -5.02 7.80
N LEU A 80 -5.65 -5.28 8.58
CA LEU A 80 -5.07 -6.58 8.79
C LEU A 80 -5.44 -7.05 10.21
N GLY A 81 -6.42 -7.94 10.30
CA GLY A 81 -6.98 -8.36 11.58
C GLY A 81 -7.99 -9.50 11.46
N ARG A 82 -8.38 -10.07 12.60
CA ARG A 82 -9.29 -11.23 12.66
C ARG A 82 -10.71 -10.87 12.19
N PHE A 83 -11.08 -9.59 12.32
CA PHE A 83 -12.40 -9.06 12.02
C PHE A 83 -12.44 -8.18 10.76
N ALA A 84 -11.39 -8.20 9.92
CA ALA A 84 -11.36 -7.41 8.70
C ALA A 84 -12.59 -7.73 7.83
N SER A 85 -13.23 -6.67 7.33
CA SER A 85 -14.46 -6.77 6.55
C SER A 85 -14.25 -7.62 5.30
N ALA A 86 -15.17 -8.54 5.06
CA ALA A 86 -15.15 -9.35 3.86
C ALA A 86 -15.49 -8.54 2.59
N LEU A 87 -15.84 -7.25 2.67
CA LEU A 87 -16.31 -6.46 1.52
C LEU A 87 -17.58 -7.03 0.87
N ASP A 88 -18.59 -7.32 1.70
CA ASP A 88 -19.90 -7.76 1.22
C ASP A 88 -20.65 -6.60 0.55
N VAL A 89 -20.85 -6.73 -0.76
CA VAL A 89 -21.46 -5.72 -1.64
C VAL A 89 -22.60 -6.33 -2.45
N ASP A 90 -23.54 -5.50 -2.90
CA ASP A 90 -24.63 -5.95 -3.75
C ASP A 90 -24.09 -6.35 -5.15
N PRO A 91 -24.25 -7.62 -5.58
CA PRO A 91 -23.73 -8.12 -6.86
C PRO A 91 -24.40 -7.49 -8.09
N ASN A 92 -25.56 -6.84 -7.93
CA ASN A 92 -26.21 -6.11 -9.02
C ASN A 92 -25.52 -4.77 -9.30
N THR A 93 -24.87 -4.19 -8.28
CA THR A 93 -24.20 -2.89 -8.39
C THR A 93 -22.67 -3.03 -8.47
N HIS A 94 -22.13 -4.17 -8.08
CA HIS A 94 -20.69 -4.44 -8.07
C HIS A 94 -20.32 -5.63 -8.96
N GLU A 95 -19.15 -5.53 -9.57
CA GLU A 95 -18.43 -6.67 -10.08
C GLU A 95 -17.62 -7.28 -8.93
N VAL A 96 -17.76 -8.58 -8.74
CA VAL A 96 -17.05 -9.35 -7.72
C VAL A 96 -16.39 -10.51 -8.42
N TYR A 97 -15.08 -10.65 -8.25
CA TYR A 97 -14.32 -11.78 -8.79
C TYR A 97 -13.19 -12.18 -7.86
N TRP A 98 -12.65 -13.36 -8.09
CA TRP A 98 -11.51 -13.89 -7.36
C TRP A 98 -10.31 -14.00 -8.29
N THR A 99 -9.13 -13.69 -7.77
CA THR A 99 -7.85 -13.81 -8.47
C THR A 99 -6.78 -14.36 -7.52
N THR A 100 -5.56 -14.51 -8.03
CA THR A 100 -4.39 -14.85 -7.22
C THR A 100 -3.42 -13.68 -7.20
N ILE A 101 -3.09 -13.19 -6.01
CA ILE A 101 -2.11 -12.12 -5.76
C ILE A 101 -1.14 -12.65 -4.71
N ASP A 102 0.16 -12.53 -4.96
CA ASP A 102 1.22 -13.07 -4.09
C ASP A 102 1.02 -14.54 -3.70
N GLY A 103 0.62 -15.37 -4.69
CA GLY A 103 0.33 -16.79 -4.47
C GLY A 103 -0.95 -17.08 -3.66
N ARG A 104 -1.71 -16.05 -3.27
CA ARG A 104 -2.89 -16.17 -2.39
C ARG A 104 -4.18 -15.83 -3.12
N LYS A 105 -5.27 -16.48 -2.72
CA LYS A 105 -6.60 -16.20 -3.26
C LYS A 105 -7.10 -14.86 -2.71
N ALA A 106 -7.42 -13.94 -3.61
CA ALA A 106 -7.91 -12.60 -3.30
C ALA A 106 -9.28 -12.35 -3.93
N LYS A 107 -10.22 -11.77 -3.17
CA LYS A 107 -11.48 -11.24 -3.69
C LYS A 107 -11.28 -9.79 -4.10
N ILE A 108 -11.70 -9.43 -5.30
CA ILE A 108 -11.75 -8.05 -5.77
C ILE A 108 -13.21 -7.64 -5.91
N VAL A 109 -13.54 -6.44 -5.42
CA VAL A 109 -14.84 -5.79 -5.62
C VAL A 109 -14.63 -4.44 -6.28
N LYS A 110 -15.50 -4.07 -7.23
CA LYS A 110 -15.55 -2.72 -7.80
C LYS A 110 -16.96 -2.37 -8.27
N PRO A 111 -17.38 -1.09 -8.25
CA PRO A 111 -18.69 -0.71 -8.77
C PRO A 111 -18.78 -0.91 -10.29
N ARG A 112 -19.93 -1.35 -10.80
CA ARG A 112 -20.17 -1.49 -12.24
C ARG A 112 -20.30 -0.12 -12.92
N GLY A 113 -19.64 0.06 -14.06
CA GLY A 113 -19.67 1.30 -14.83
C GLY A 113 -19.17 2.52 -14.04
N THR A 114 -19.97 3.58 -14.01
CA THR A 114 -19.69 4.82 -13.26
C THR A 114 -20.39 4.86 -11.89
N ALA A 115 -20.90 3.72 -11.41
CA ALA A 115 -21.59 3.66 -10.13
C ALA A 115 -20.67 4.06 -8.98
N LYS A 116 -21.27 4.71 -7.98
CA LYS A 116 -20.65 4.94 -6.67
C LYS A 116 -20.65 3.61 -5.89
N GLY A 117 -19.66 3.40 -5.04
CA GLY A 117 -19.54 2.18 -4.26
C GLY A 117 -18.12 1.92 -3.79
N ILE A 118 -17.89 0.70 -3.30
CA ILE A 118 -16.60 0.28 -2.76
C ILE A 118 -15.77 -0.35 -3.88
N THR A 119 -14.53 0.09 -3.99
CA THR A 119 -13.49 -0.67 -4.70
C THR A 119 -12.53 -1.22 -3.66
N GLY A 120 -12.25 -2.51 -3.68
CA GLY A 120 -11.38 -3.11 -2.67
C GLY A 120 -10.92 -4.52 -3.00
N ILE A 121 -9.96 -4.97 -2.21
CA ILE A 121 -9.38 -6.30 -2.20
C ILE A 121 -9.55 -6.92 -0.81
N TYR A 122 -9.79 -8.22 -0.75
CA TYR A 122 -9.91 -8.98 0.49
C TYR A 122 -9.20 -10.33 0.38
N PHE A 123 -8.45 -10.70 1.42
CA PHE A 123 -7.87 -12.02 1.63
C PHE A 123 -8.51 -12.65 2.87
N GLU A 124 -9.06 -13.85 2.69
CA GLU A 124 -9.83 -14.54 3.72
C GLU A 124 -8.97 -15.20 4.79
N SER A 125 -7.73 -15.57 4.45
CA SER A 125 -6.77 -16.12 5.39
C SER A 125 -5.35 -15.84 4.90
N LEU A 126 -4.52 -15.34 5.80
CA LEU A 126 -3.07 -15.28 5.67
C LEU A 126 -2.47 -16.22 6.71
N GLU A 127 -2.24 -17.48 6.31
CA GLU A 127 -1.85 -18.58 7.21
C GLU A 127 -0.57 -18.30 7.99
N GLU A 128 0.43 -17.68 7.36
CA GLU A 128 1.68 -17.28 8.02
C GLU A 128 1.45 -16.26 9.13
N PHE A 129 0.38 -15.48 9.07
CA PHE A 129 -0.03 -14.58 10.15
C PHE A 129 -1.03 -15.23 11.11
N GLY A 130 -1.12 -16.56 11.16
CA GLY A 130 -2.06 -17.27 12.04
C GLY A 130 -3.52 -17.15 11.59
N GLY A 131 -3.74 -17.06 10.27
CA GLY A 131 -5.08 -16.99 9.68
C GLY A 131 -5.75 -15.63 9.81
N LEU A 132 -4.96 -14.54 9.92
CA LEU A 132 -5.50 -13.18 9.86
C LEU A 132 -6.13 -12.90 8.49
N LYS A 133 -7.10 -11.99 8.49
CA LYS A 133 -7.72 -11.48 7.27
C LYS A 133 -7.09 -10.16 6.89
N PHE A 134 -7.09 -9.86 5.60
CA PHE A 134 -6.68 -8.56 5.10
C PHE A 134 -7.78 -7.98 4.23
N GLN A 135 -8.08 -6.70 4.40
CA GLN A 135 -8.89 -5.94 3.46
C GLN A 135 -8.21 -4.62 3.15
N MET A 136 -8.30 -4.16 1.90
CA MET A 136 -7.94 -2.79 1.52
C MET A 136 -9.00 -2.23 0.57
N SER A 137 -9.51 -1.03 0.83
CA SER A 137 -10.62 -0.47 0.06
C SER A 137 -10.68 1.06 0.06
N SER A 138 -11.42 1.61 -0.89
CA SER A 138 -11.84 3.01 -0.88
C SER A 138 -13.31 3.12 -1.27
N ARG A 139 -14.00 4.09 -0.68
CA ARG A 139 -15.41 4.38 -0.96
C ARG A 139 -15.53 5.53 -1.94
N ASN A 140 -16.24 5.29 -3.04
CA ASN A 140 -16.54 6.29 -4.08
C ASN A 140 -15.29 6.88 -4.75
N ALA A 141 -14.22 6.10 -4.87
CA ALA A 141 -13.03 6.49 -5.60
C ALA A 141 -13.37 6.98 -7.02
N ARG A 142 -12.69 8.04 -7.46
CA ARG A 142 -12.80 8.53 -8.85
C ARG A 142 -12.38 7.43 -9.83
N PRO A 143 -12.90 7.40 -11.08
CA PRO A 143 -12.55 6.35 -12.04
C PRO A 143 -11.04 6.14 -12.21
N SER A 144 -10.26 7.21 -12.34
CA SER A 144 -8.79 7.11 -12.48
C SER A 144 -8.11 6.51 -11.25
N VAL A 145 -8.56 6.87 -10.03
CA VAL A 145 -8.05 6.31 -8.78
C VAL A 145 -8.44 4.85 -8.67
N ARG A 146 -9.67 4.49 -9.04
CA ARG A 146 -10.15 3.11 -9.06
C ARG A 146 -9.31 2.22 -9.97
N ASP A 147 -8.99 2.69 -11.18
CA ASP A 147 -8.16 1.92 -12.12
C ASP A 147 -6.72 1.77 -11.59
N GLN A 148 -6.18 2.83 -10.98
CA GLN A 148 -4.88 2.77 -10.28
C GLN A 148 -4.90 1.82 -9.09
N MET A 149 -5.99 1.77 -8.32
CA MET A 149 -6.14 0.84 -7.19
C MET A 149 -6.13 -0.61 -7.66
N LEU A 150 -6.89 -0.93 -8.72
CA LEU A 150 -6.93 -2.28 -9.27
C LEU A 150 -5.54 -2.73 -9.73
N LYS A 151 -4.78 -1.84 -10.38
CA LYS A 151 -3.38 -2.10 -10.75
C LYS A 151 -2.46 -2.24 -9.53
N ALA A 152 -2.63 -1.39 -8.51
CA ALA A 152 -1.84 -1.46 -7.29
C ALA A 152 -2.09 -2.76 -6.52
N PHE A 153 -3.33 -3.26 -6.48
CA PHE A 153 -3.66 -4.53 -5.83
C PHE A 153 -2.88 -5.71 -6.39
N GLU A 154 -2.60 -5.73 -7.69
CA GLU A 154 -1.81 -6.78 -8.35
C GLU A 154 -0.36 -6.83 -7.86
N SER A 155 0.15 -5.73 -7.29
CA SER A 155 1.51 -5.61 -6.77
C SER A 155 1.65 -5.88 -5.26
N ILE A 156 0.55 -6.19 -4.57
CA ILE A 156 0.60 -6.48 -3.13
C ILE A 156 1.44 -7.74 -2.91
N THR A 157 2.42 -7.65 -2.02
CA THR A 157 3.22 -8.80 -1.54
C THR A 157 3.24 -8.80 -0.03
N PHE A 158 3.06 -9.97 0.60
CA PHE A 158 3.08 -10.12 2.04
C PHE A 158 4.47 -10.54 2.51
N ARG A 159 4.97 -9.84 3.53
CA ARG A 159 6.25 -10.14 4.18
C ARG A 159 6.07 -11.27 5.18
N SER A 160 6.97 -12.25 5.18
CA SER A 160 6.94 -13.30 6.21
C SER A 160 7.06 -12.69 7.61
N PRO A 161 6.34 -13.19 8.64
CA PRO A 161 6.41 -12.63 9.99
C PRO A 161 7.82 -12.60 10.60
N ASP A 162 8.72 -13.48 10.17
CA ASP A 162 10.11 -13.57 10.60
C ASP A 162 11.07 -12.69 9.78
N GLU A 163 10.63 -12.10 8.67
CA GLU A 163 11.44 -11.18 7.88
C GLU A 163 11.41 -9.78 8.53
N ILE A 164 12.59 -9.21 8.77
CA ILE A 164 12.74 -7.88 9.38
C ILE A 164 12.63 -6.83 8.27
N PRO A 165 11.68 -5.87 8.33
CA PRO A 165 11.56 -4.82 7.33
C PRO A 165 12.86 -4.02 7.14
N PRO A 166 13.17 -3.56 5.91
CA PRO A 166 14.44 -2.90 5.60
C PRO A 166 14.58 -1.52 6.26
N PHE A 167 13.47 -0.87 6.60
CA PHE A 167 13.46 0.42 7.28
C PHE A 167 13.67 0.33 8.80
N VAL A 168 13.70 -0.89 9.37
CA VAL A 168 13.95 -1.08 10.81
C VAL A 168 15.41 -0.70 11.13
N PRO A 169 15.66 0.18 12.13
CA PRO A 169 17.01 0.59 12.52
C PRO A 169 17.91 -0.58 12.89
N ASP A 170 19.21 -0.44 12.62
CA ASP A 170 20.21 -1.49 12.86
C ASP A 170 20.21 -1.97 14.31
N CYS A 171 20.03 -1.07 15.28
CA CYS A 171 19.99 -1.43 16.69
C CYS A 171 18.77 -2.29 17.06
N VAL A 172 17.60 -2.06 16.42
CA VAL A 172 16.42 -2.93 16.59
C VAL A 172 16.65 -4.28 15.89
N ARG A 173 17.35 -4.28 14.76
CA ARG A 173 17.77 -5.51 14.08
C ARG A 173 18.71 -6.34 14.95
N GLU A 174 19.71 -5.71 15.57
CA GLU A 174 20.62 -6.35 16.53
C GLU A 174 19.88 -6.90 17.76
N LEU A 175 18.85 -6.18 18.25
CA LEU A 175 17.97 -6.68 19.30
C LEU A 175 17.24 -7.96 18.86
N ILE A 176 16.67 -7.98 17.65
CA ILE A 176 16.01 -9.16 17.09
C ILE A 176 17.00 -10.33 16.94
N GLU A 177 18.21 -10.08 16.45
CA GLU A 177 19.25 -11.12 16.34
C GLU A 177 19.70 -11.64 17.72
N THR A 178 19.73 -10.77 18.72
CA THR A 178 19.99 -11.16 20.11
C THR A 178 18.89 -12.07 20.63
N ILE A 179 17.62 -11.77 20.37
CA ILE A 179 16.49 -12.65 20.71
C ILE A 179 16.61 -13.99 19.96
N ARG A 180 16.94 -13.97 18.66
CA ARG A 180 17.16 -15.18 17.84
C ARG A 180 18.30 -16.05 18.37
N SER A 181 19.32 -15.47 18.99
CA SER A 181 20.42 -16.26 19.56
C SER A 181 20.01 -17.07 20.81
N LYS A 182 18.86 -16.73 21.42
CA LYS A 182 18.33 -17.39 22.62
C LYS A 182 17.41 -18.57 22.26
N PRO A 183 17.14 -19.49 23.23
CA PRO A 183 16.13 -20.53 23.06
C PRO A 183 14.78 -19.95 22.63
N VAL A 184 14.01 -20.72 21.85
CA VAL A 184 12.68 -20.31 21.39
C VAL A 184 11.78 -20.07 22.60
N HIS A 185 11.08 -18.94 22.58
CA HIS A 185 10.12 -18.54 23.60
C HIS A 185 8.70 -19.04 23.26
N ASP A 186 7.95 -19.43 24.27
CA ASP A 186 6.50 -19.70 24.18
C ASP A 186 5.78 -18.81 25.21
N PRO A 187 5.07 -17.75 24.80
CA PRO A 187 4.72 -17.38 23.42
C PRO A 187 5.92 -16.85 22.61
N PRO A 188 5.84 -16.86 21.26
CA PRO A 188 6.91 -16.33 20.40
C PRO A 188 7.26 -14.88 20.73
N ALA A 189 8.56 -14.60 20.73
CA ALA A 189 9.04 -13.23 20.88
C ALA A 189 8.57 -12.36 19.70
N ARG A 190 8.20 -11.12 20.00
CA ARG A 190 7.69 -10.15 19.02
C ARG A 190 8.34 -8.80 19.23
N VAL A 191 8.54 -8.08 18.12
CA VAL A 191 8.98 -6.68 18.14
C VAL A 191 7.96 -5.82 17.41
N TRP A 192 7.49 -4.79 18.08
CA TRP A 192 6.44 -3.88 17.64
C TRP A 192 6.98 -2.46 17.51
N GLN A 193 6.40 -1.67 16.61
CA GLN A 193 6.63 -0.24 16.47
C GLN A 193 5.38 0.55 16.85
N PHE A 194 5.55 1.65 17.57
CA PHE A 194 4.47 2.57 17.96
C PHE A 194 4.87 4.02 17.67
N GLU A 195 3.85 4.86 17.47
CA GLU A 195 3.99 6.32 17.57
C GLU A 195 3.59 6.73 19.00
N TYR A 196 4.51 7.34 19.75
CA TYR A 196 4.32 7.78 21.12
C TYR A 196 4.89 9.19 21.29
N GLY A 197 4.04 10.16 21.66
CA GLY A 197 4.46 11.55 21.85
C GLY A 197 5.05 12.21 20.58
N GLY A 198 4.65 11.77 19.39
CA GLY A 198 5.20 12.24 18.11
C GLY A 198 6.59 11.66 17.75
N SER A 199 7.09 10.70 18.54
CA SER A 199 8.31 9.94 18.26
C SER A 199 7.95 8.47 17.99
N VAL A 200 8.81 7.75 17.28
CA VAL A 200 8.68 6.30 17.15
C VAL A 200 9.34 5.60 18.33
N VAL A 201 8.68 4.56 18.86
CA VAL A 201 9.25 3.67 19.87
C VAL A 201 9.07 2.22 19.46
N TYR A 202 9.95 1.36 19.94
CA TYR A 202 9.97 -0.08 19.67
C TYR A 202 9.74 -0.86 20.95
N TYR A 203 8.81 -1.80 20.97
CA TYR A 203 8.60 -2.70 22.10
C TYR A 203 8.97 -4.13 21.71
N ALA A 204 9.86 -4.74 22.47
CA ALA A 204 10.20 -6.15 22.33
C ALA A 204 9.58 -6.92 23.50
N THR A 205 8.78 -7.94 23.22
CA THR A 205 8.16 -8.78 24.28
C THR A 205 9.18 -9.58 25.07
N GLU A 206 10.41 -9.69 24.56
CA GLU A 206 11.53 -10.33 25.24
C GLU A 206 12.74 -9.39 25.19
N PRO A 207 13.14 -8.78 26.33
CA PRO A 207 12.69 -9.06 27.70
C PRO A 207 11.43 -8.31 28.18
N GLY A 208 10.67 -7.66 27.29
CA GLY A 208 9.51 -6.82 27.65
C GLY A 208 9.84 -5.33 27.68
N ASP A 209 10.84 -4.89 26.93
CA ASP A 209 11.41 -3.54 27.01
C ASP A 209 10.96 -2.66 25.84
N VAL A 210 10.83 -1.37 26.13
CA VAL A 210 10.55 -0.30 25.17
C VAL A 210 11.83 0.48 24.91
N TYR A 211 12.09 0.76 23.65
CA TYR A 211 13.25 1.48 23.17
C TYR A 211 12.82 2.67 22.31
N SER A 212 13.57 3.76 22.38
CA SER A 212 13.44 4.91 21.47
C SER A 212 13.98 4.61 20.06
N GLU A 213 13.89 5.58 19.16
CA GLU A 213 14.43 5.47 17.79
C GLU A 213 15.93 5.16 17.71
N ASP A 214 16.70 5.68 18.67
CA ASP A 214 18.14 5.45 18.85
C ASP A 214 18.45 4.22 19.72
N CYS A 215 17.45 3.39 19.99
CA CYS A 215 17.52 2.19 20.84
C CYS A 215 17.97 2.44 22.29
N THR A 216 17.76 3.65 22.79
CA THR A 216 17.89 3.92 24.21
C THR A 216 16.70 3.27 24.93
N PHE A 217 16.99 2.47 25.98
CA PHE A 217 15.95 1.89 26.83
C PHE A 217 15.10 3.01 27.43
N ILE A 218 13.79 2.93 27.24
CA ILE A 218 12.80 3.84 27.81
C ILE A 218 12.26 3.24 29.11
N CYS A 219 11.64 2.05 29.03
CA CYS A 219 10.99 1.42 30.17
C CYS A 219 10.53 -0.02 29.92
N ARG A 220 9.92 -0.63 30.94
CA ARG A 220 9.27 -1.95 30.89
C ARG A 220 7.78 -1.81 31.26
N PRO A 221 6.83 -1.93 30.31
CA PRO A 221 5.40 -1.78 30.56
C PRO A 221 4.86 -2.82 31.56
N ASP A 222 5.44 -4.02 31.55
CA ASP A 222 4.99 -5.17 32.33
C ASP A 222 5.51 -5.19 33.78
N GLY A 223 6.11 -4.10 34.28
CA GLY A 223 6.35 -3.89 35.71
C GLY A 223 7.53 -4.66 36.34
N GLY A 224 8.47 -5.19 35.54
CA GLY A 224 9.73 -5.69 36.08
C GLY A 224 10.60 -4.52 36.60
N SER A 225 10.66 -4.36 37.94
CA SER A 225 11.47 -3.41 38.74
C SER A 225 12.78 -2.92 38.07
N LYS A 226 13.23 -1.65 38.12
CA LYS A 226 12.98 -0.50 39.01
C LYS A 226 13.55 0.80 38.37
N GLU A 227 13.14 1.96 38.92
CA GLU A 227 13.80 3.28 38.92
C GLU A 227 13.67 4.21 37.70
N ILE A 228 12.44 4.65 37.38
CA ILE A 228 12.19 6.06 37.00
C ILE A 228 10.87 6.49 37.69
N GLU A 229 10.98 7.36 38.69
CA GLU A 229 9.88 8.20 39.16
C GLU A 229 9.56 9.17 38.02
N ASP A 230 8.27 9.26 37.64
CA ASP A 230 7.71 10.10 36.56
C ASP A 230 7.94 9.62 35.11
N ASP A 231 7.18 8.61 34.66
CA ASP A 231 6.05 8.77 33.73
C ASP A 231 5.45 7.38 33.43
N ASP A 232 4.12 7.32 33.33
CA ASP A 232 3.33 6.09 33.18
C ASP A 232 3.68 5.36 31.86
N CYS A 233 4.40 4.24 31.94
CA CYS A 233 4.71 3.41 30.77
C CYS A 233 3.51 2.55 30.31
N THR A 234 2.41 3.22 29.99
CA THR A 234 1.23 2.61 29.39
C THR A 234 1.31 2.63 27.87
N LEU A 235 1.90 1.58 27.30
CA LEU A 235 1.77 1.30 25.87
C LEU A 235 0.56 0.39 25.63
N SER A 236 -0.43 0.90 24.89
CA SER A 236 -1.51 0.07 24.35
C SER A 236 -0.99 -0.70 23.14
N LEU A 237 -0.63 -1.97 23.35
CA LEU A 237 -0.06 -2.85 22.31
C LEU A 237 -0.97 -3.06 21.10
N GLU A 238 -2.28 -2.82 21.26
CA GLU A 238 -3.28 -3.04 20.21
C GLU A 238 -3.18 -2.04 19.04
N ARG A 239 -2.33 -1.01 19.16
CA ARG A 239 -2.13 0.06 18.16
C ARG A 239 -0.81 -0.05 17.39
N GLY A 240 -0.01 -1.06 17.68
CA GLY A 240 1.35 -1.19 17.17
C GLY A 240 1.44 -1.88 15.82
N ILE A 241 2.50 -1.56 15.07
CA ILE A 241 2.89 -2.30 13.87
C ILE A 241 3.80 -3.45 14.30
N LEU A 242 3.38 -4.70 14.07
CA LEU A 242 4.24 -5.85 14.34
C LEU A 242 5.36 -5.89 13.29
N LEU A 243 6.58 -5.56 13.69
CA LEU A 243 7.75 -5.56 12.80
C LEU A 243 8.30 -6.96 12.59
N TRP A 244 8.29 -7.78 13.65
CA TRP A 244 8.92 -9.10 13.64
C TRP A 244 8.28 -10.03 14.67
N GLN A 245 8.19 -11.32 14.33
CA GLN A 245 7.82 -12.41 15.23
C GLN A 245 8.79 -13.58 15.03
N ASP A 246 9.23 -14.21 16.12
CA ASP A 246 10.03 -15.43 16.04
C ASP A 246 9.21 -16.57 15.43
N GLY A 247 9.69 -17.11 14.31
CA GLY A 247 9.03 -18.18 13.56
C GLY A 247 9.68 -19.57 13.71
N ARG A 248 10.67 -19.70 14.61
CA ARG A 248 11.45 -20.93 14.82
C ARG A 248 10.75 -22.00 15.66
#